data_AF-A0A2P5DDY9-F1
#
_entry.id   AF-A0A2P5DDY9-F1
#
_cell.length_a   1.000
_cell.length_b   1.000
_cell.length_c   1.000
_cell.angle_alpha   90.00
_cell.angle_beta   90.00
_cell.angle_gamma   90.00
#
_symmetry.space_group_name_H-M   'P 1'
#
loop_
_entity.id
_entity.type
_entity.pdbx_description
1 polymer ?
#
loop_
_entity_poly.entity_id
_entity_poly.type
_entity_poly.pdbx_seq_one_letter_code
_entity_poly.pdbx_strand_id
1 'polypeptide(L)'
;MKDNLSQTQSLNLTKMAAMCDDDDSSRDEVGSHPSLVAVRGYRVKEVSAPLFEAIFLRTLQETDFVRITQEEIQSKVDYVCDLAYVNMEVGWLHQRLTDILEAKQLVKQSSTLKAVKDKNTEFIDEQKRKLKCYNLDMRALEEKISSTEAVLAAAEVEAGRINEKHCVASLLQSVIGGRPGLVRHALPIKIDDNNNYVMVKL
;
A
#
# COMPACT_ATOMS: atom_id res chain seq x y z
N MET A 1 -4.54 -40.20 19.14
CA MET A 1 -3.24 -40.20 18.44
C MET A 1 -2.44 -39.05 19.03
N LYS A 2 -1.21 -39.33 19.47
CA LYS A 2 -0.37 -38.41 20.25
C LYS A 2 0.55 -37.66 19.29
N ASP A 3 0.39 -36.35 19.21
CA ASP A 3 1.29 -35.50 18.43
C ASP A 3 2.57 -35.25 19.24
N ASN A 4 3.68 -35.73 18.69
CA ASN A 4 5.00 -35.65 19.28
C ASN A 4 5.56 -34.25 18.97
N LEU A 5 5.61 -33.39 20.00
CA LEU A 5 6.32 -32.11 19.94
C LEU A 5 7.77 -32.38 19.55
N SER A 6 8.08 -32.12 18.28
CA SER A 6 9.46 -32.12 17.81
C SER A 6 10.18 -30.95 18.44
N GLN A 7 10.94 -31.28 19.48
CA GLN A 7 11.82 -30.41 20.24
C GLN A 7 12.84 -29.79 19.27
N THR A 8 12.61 -28.54 18.89
CA THR A 8 13.55 -27.77 18.08
C THR A 8 14.82 -27.56 18.91
N GLN A 9 15.93 -28.18 18.48
CA GLN A 9 17.25 -27.93 19.03
C GLN A 9 17.67 -26.50 18.67
N SER A 10 17.28 -25.57 19.53
CA SER A 10 17.79 -24.19 19.51
C SER A 10 19.30 -24.24 19.63
N LEU A 11 20.00 -23.81 18.58
CA LEU A 11 21.45 -23.68 18.56
C LEU A 11 21.84 -22.64 19.61
N ASN A 12 22.41 -23.10 20.73
CA ASN A 12 22.80 -22.25 21.84
C ASN A 12 24.02 -21.39 21.45
N LEU A 13 23.78 -20.27 20.77
CA LEU A 13 24.77 -19.26 20.37
C LEU A 13 25.64 -18.81 21.55
N THR A 14 25.08 -18.75 22.76
CA THR A 14 25.80 -18.37 23.99
C THR A 14 26.95 -19.32 24.33
N LYS A 15 26.83 -20.60 24.00
CA LYS A 15 27.89 -21.59 24.25
C LYS A 15 29.05 -21.47 23.26
N MET A 16 28.78 -21.02 22.02
CA MET A 16 29.83 -20.80 21.02
C MET A 16 30.62 -19.51 21.32
N ALA A 17 29.97 -18.47 21.84
CA ALA A 17 30.65 -17.23 22.21
C ALA A 17 31.68 -17.42 23.33
N ALA A 18 31.41 -18.33 24.28
CA ALA A 18 32.30 -18.59 25.42
C ALA A 18 33.57 -19.39 25.09
N MET A 19 33.78 -19.81 23.83
CA MET A 19 34.97 -20.57 23.42
C MET A 19 36.00 -19.71 22.68
N CYS A 20 35.73 -18.42 22.44
CA CYS A 20 36.61 -17.52 21.69
C CYS A 20 37.52 -16.66 22.58
N ASP A 21 37.45 -16.79 23.90
CA ASP A 21 38.15 -15.89 24.83
C ASP A 21 39.54 -16.39 25.28
N ASP A 22 40.01 -17.56 24.82
CA ASP A 22 41.23 -18.21 25.34
C ASP A 22 42.36 -18.42 24.29
N ASP A 23 42.41 -17.66 23.19
CA ASP A 23 43.60 -17.66 22.31
C ASP A 23 44.46 -16.42 22.62
N ASP A 24 45.36 -16.56 23.60
CA ASP A 24 46.50 -15.68 23.80
C ASP A 24 47.48 -15.90 22.64
N SER A 25 47.11 -15.33 21.48
CA SER A 25 47.94 -15.27 20.29
C SER A 25 49.12 -14.35 20.60
N SER A 26 50.20 -14.94 21.12
CA SER A 26 51.53 -14.34 21.11
C SER A 26 51.77 -13.78 19.72
N ARG A 27 51.76 -12.46 19.63
CA ARG A 27 51.78 -11.69 18.41
C ARG A 27 53.10 -11.98 17.70
N ASP A 28 53.06 -12.89 16.73
CA ASP A 28 54.20 -13.20 15.88
C ASP A 28 54.47 -11.93 15.06
N GLU A 29 55.52 -11.18 15.45
CA GLU A 29 55.94 -9.99 14.73
C GLU A 29 56.52 -10.43 13.38
N VAL A 30 55.65 -10.47 12.38
CA VAL A 30 56.03 -10.67 10.99
C VAL A 30 57.07 -9.60 10.64
N GLY A 31 58.30 -10.06 10.43
CA GLY A 31 59.47 -9.22 10.21
C GLY A 31 59.19 -8.14 9.18
N SER A 32 59.53 -6.89 9.52
CA SER A 32 59.40 -5.76 8.60
C SER A 32 60.22 -6.03 7.35
N HIS A 33 59.56 -6.30 6.22
CA HIS A 33 60.23 -6.34 4.93
C HIS A 33 60.86 -4.97 4.67
N PRO A 34 62.20 -4.89 4.48
CA PRO A 34 62.93 -3.62 4.46
C PRO A 34 62.68 -2.72 3.24
N SER A 35 61.75 -3.07 2.34
CA SER A 35 61.50 -2.37 1.07
C SER A 35 60.12 -1.70 0.93
N LEU A 36 59.30 -1.72 1.99
CA LEU A 36 57.97 -1.10 1.98
C LEU A 36 57.99 0.26 2.69
N VAL A 37 57.44 1.27 2.03
CA VAL A 37 57.26 2.64 2.54
C VAL A 37 55.82 2.83 2.99
N ALA A 38 55.62 3.53 4.10
CA ALA A 38 54.28 3.86 4.58
C ALA A 38 53.75 5.14 3.90
N VAL A 39 52.64 5.02 3.17
CA VAL A 39 51.88 6.14 2.59
C VAL A 39 50.55 6.24 3.34
N ARG A 40 50.37 7.30 4.13
CA ARG A 40 49.16 7.54 4.96
C ARG A 40 48.71 6.34 5.80
N GLY A 41 49.65 5.58 6.36
CA GLY A 41 49.39 4.41 7.19
C GLY A 41 49.32 3.07 6.44
N TYR A 42 49.41 3.08 5.11
CA TYR A 42 49.44 1.88 4.28
C TYR A 42 50.86 1.56 3.82
N ARG A 43 51.29 0.30 3.92
CA ARG A 43 52.63 -0.12 3.45
C ARG A 43 52.58 -0.47 1.97
N VAL A 44 53.41 0.18 1.15
CA VAL A 44 53.51 -0.02 -0.31
C VAL A 44 54.98 -0.03 -0.74
N LYS A 45 55.30 -0.66 -1.88
CA LYS A 45 56.67 -0.58 -2.42
C LYS A 45 57.02 0.89 -2.70
N GLU A 46 58.25 1.30 -2.40
CA GLU A 46 58.73 2.68 -2.58
C GLU A 46 58.44 3.24 -3.99
N VAL A 47 58.65 2.41 -5.01
CA VAL A 47 58.43 2.76 -6.43
C VAL A 47 56.96 3.04 -6.77
N SER A 48 56.03 2.51 -5.95
CA SER A 48 54.58 2.60 -6.14
C SER A 48 53.96 3.71 -5.28
N ALA A 49 54.67 4.20 -4.26
CA ALA A 49 54.15 5.16 -3.30
C ALA A 49 53.59 6.46 -3.94
N PRO A 50 54.28 7.10 -4.92
CA PRO A 50 53.77 8.32 -5.55
C PRO A 50 52.50 8.08 -6.37
N LEU A 51 52.45 6.95 -7.10
CA LEU A 51 51.28 6.53 -7.88
C LEU A 51 50.09 6.21 -6.97
N PHE A 52 50.36 5.53 -5.86
CA PHE A 52 49.37 5.17 -4.85
C PHE A 52 48.72 6.42 -4.24
N GLU A 53 49.53 7.39 -3.83
CA GLU A 53 49.05 8.63 -3.22
C GLU A 53 48.29 9.52 -4.21
N ALA A 54 48.81 9.68 -5.43
CA ALA A 54 48.22 10.55 -6.42
C ALA A 54 46.89 10.01 -6.98
N ILE A 55 46.81 8.71 -7.27
CA ILE A 55 45.67 8.13 -8.01
C ILE A 55 44.57 7.64 -7.07
N PHE A 56 44.91 7.04 -5.93
CA PHE A 56 43.91 6.34 -5.12
C PHE A 56 43.48 7.15 -3.92
N LEU A 57 44.43 7.64 -3.13
CA LEU A 57 44.11 8.39 -1.92
C LEU A 57 43.46 9.72 -2.28
N ARG A 58 44.03 10.47 -3.23
CA ARG A 58 43.49 11.78 -3.57
C ARG A 58 42.09 11.71 -4.17
N THR A 59 41.89 10.88 -5.19
CA THR A 59 40.59 10.79 -5.86
C THR A 59 39.50 10.22 -4.94
N LEU A 60 39.80 9.20 -4.13
CA LEU A 60 38.79 8.59 -3.26
C LEU A 60 38.53 9.39 -1.97
N GLN A 61 39.49 10.20 -1.50
CA GLN A 61 39.32 11.02 -0.30
C GLN A 61 38.72 12.40 -0.59
N GLU A 62 39.06 13.01 -1.73
CA GLU A 62 38.64 14.39 -2.05
C GLU A 62 37.31 14.43 -2.83
N THR A 63 36.87 13.32 -3.43
CA THR A 63 35.66 13.29 -4.26
C THR A 63 34.47 12.73 -3.49
N ASP A 64 33.36 13.48 -3.49
CA ASP A 64 32.10 12.98 -2.93
C ASP A 64 31.67 11.67 -3.59
N PHE A 65 31.19 10.73 -2.77
CA PHE A 65 30.67 9.45 -3.25
C PHE A 65 29.61 9.61 -4.33
N VAL A 66 28.80 10.68 -4.31
CA VAL A 66 27.78 10.91 -5.35
C VAL A 66 28.42 11.26 -6.70
N ARG A 67 29.53 12.00 -6.70
CA ARG A 67 30.15 12.58 -7.90
C ARG A 67 31.04 11.61 -8.66
N ILE A 68 31.74 10.72 -7.94
CA ILE A 68 32.59 9.72 -8.59
C ILE A 68 31.73 8.78 -9.45
N THR A 69 32.08 8.59 -10.72
CA THR A 69 31.28 7.74 -11.61
C THR A 69 31.62 6.27 -11.43
N GLN A 70 30.72 5.39 -11.89
CA GLN A 70 30.96 3.95 -11.81
C GLN A 70 32.12 3.54 -12.75
N GLU A 71 32.25 4.20 -13.90
CA GLU A 71 33.32 3.99 -14.87
C GLU A 71 34.68 4.42 -14.31
N GLU A 72 34.72 5.54 -13.57
CA GLU A 72 35.93 5.99 -12.89
C GLU A 72 36.40 4.97 -11.84
N ILE A 73 35.49 4.41 -11.05
CA ILE A 73 35.85 3.38 -10.06
C ILE A 73 36.26 2.08 -10.78
N GLN A 74 35.56 1.68 -11.84
CA GLN A 74 35.88 0.46 -12.59
C GLN A 74 37.27 0.54 -13.23
N SER A 75 37.62 1.67 -13.87
CA SER A 75 38.96 1.86 -14.43
C SER A 75 40.06 1.79 -13.36
N LYS A 76 39.77 2.25 -12.14
CA LYS A 76 40.67 2.13 -10.98
C LYS A 76 40.78 0.68 -10.51
N VAL A 77 39.71 -0.11 -10.53
CA VAL A 77 39.75 -1.55 -10.24
C VAL A 77 40.65 -2.26 -11.25
N ASP A 78 40.44 -2.00 -12.54
CA ASP A 78 41.21 -2.63 -13.63
C ASP A 78 42.71 -2.34 -13.48
N TYR A 79 43.07 -1.10 -13.15
CA TYR A 79 44.46 -0.73 -12.87
C TYR A 79 45.04 -1.45 -11.63
N VAL A 80 44.25 -1.61 -10.56
CA VAL A 80 44.68 -2.34 -9.36
C VAL A 80 44.86 -3.83 -9.66
N CYS A 81 44.06 -4.41 -10.56
CA CYS A 81 44.24 -5.78 -11.04
C CYS A 81 45.58 -5.94 -11.78
N ASP A 82 45.94 -4.99 -12.65
CA ASP A 82 47.23 -4.99 -13.34
C ASP A 82 48.41 -4.88 -12.35
N LEU A 83 48.25 -4.09 -11.28
CA LEU A 83 49.24 -4.00 -10.20
C LEU A 83 49.36 -5.31 -9.39
N ALA A 84 48.25 -5.98 -9.13
CA ALA A 84 48.26 -7.28 -8.45
C ALA A 84 49.01 -8.33 -9.29
N TYR A 85 48.87 -8.28 -10.63
CA TYR A 85 49.57 -9.16 -11.55
C TYR A 85 51.10 -9.05 -11.47
N VAL A 86 51.64 -7.88 -11.15
CA VAL A 86 53.09 -7.66 -10.93
C VAL A 86 53.53 -7.96 -9.48
N ASN A 87 52.80 -8.82 -8.77
CA ASN A 87 53.07 -9.23 -7.37
C ASN A 87 53.20 -8.02 -6.42
N MET A 88 52.33 -7.02 -6.56
CA MET A 88 52.15 -5.98 -5.56
C MET A 88 51.02 -6.33 -4.61
N GLU A 89 51.21 -6.05 -3.32
CA GLU A 89 50.22 -6.30 -2.28
C GLU A 89 49.16 -5.18 -2.30
N VAL A 90 48.17 -5.32 -3.17
CA VAL A 90 47.08 -4.33 -3.37
C VAL A 90 45.68 -4.91 -3.12
N GLY A 91 45.59 -6.11 -2.56
CA GLY A 91 44.32 -6.82 -2.35
C GLY A 91 43.30 -6.02 -1.52
N TRP A 92 43.75 -5.28 -0.52
CA TRP A 92 42.89 -4.42 0.30
C TRP A 92 42.26 -3.28 -0.51
N LEU A 93 42.99 -2.70 -1.47
CA LEU A 93 42.52 -1.60 -2.29
C LEU A 93 41.54 -2.10 -3.34
N HIS A 94 41.83 -3.27 -3.93
CA HIS A 94 40.90 -3.96 -4.82
C HIS A 94 39.56 -4.22 -4.13
N GLN A 95 39.59 -4.80 -2.93
CA GLN A 95 38.39 -5.04 -2.13
C GLN A 95 37.64 -3.74 -1.87
N ARG A 96 38.35 -2.69 -1.45
CA ARG A 96 37.71 -1.41 -1.13
C ARG A 96 37.04 -0.77 -2.34
N LEU A 97 37.66 -0.82 -3.52
CA LEU A 97 37.06 -0.32 -4.76
C LEU A 97 35.84 -1.15 -5.18
N THR A 98 35.89 -2.47 -4.96
CA THR A 98 34.77 -3.39 -5.19
C THR A 98 33.58 -3.05 -4.29
N ASP A 99 33.79 -2.84 -2.99
CA ASP A 99 32.73 -2.44 -2.05
C ASP A 99 32.06 -1.12 -2.49
N ILE A 100 32.85 -0.16 -2.99
CA ILE A 100 32.34 1.14 -3.48
C ILE A 100 31.49 0.94 -4.75
N LEU A 101 31.90 0.06 -5.67
CA LEU A 101 31.12 -0.29 -6.86
C LEU A 101 29.78 -0.92 -6.49
N GLU A 102 29.78 -1.87 -5.56
CA GLU A 102 28.55 -2.51 -5.07
C GLU A 102 27.62 -1.48 -4.42
N ALA A 103 28.16 -0.62 -3.55
CA ALA A 103 27.39 0.46 -2.93
C ALA A 103 26.78 1.41 -3.97
N LYS A 104 27.51 1.74 -5.03
CA LYS A 104 27.01 2.56 -6.15
C LYS A 104 25.82 1.92 -6.84
N GLN A 105 25.93 0.64 -7.15
CA GLN A 105 24.87 -0.13 -7.78
C GLN A 105 23.62 -0.20 -6.87
N LEU A 106 23.82 -0.42 -5.57
CA LEU A 106 22.72 -0.44 -4.59
C LEU A 106 22.01 0.92 -4.50
N VAL A 107 22.74 2.03 -4.50
CA VAL A 107 22.12 3.38 -4.48
C VAL A 107 21.27 3.63 -5.73
N LYS A 108 21.73 3.20 -6.91
CA LYS A 108 20.97 3.30 -8.17
C LYS A 108 19.70 2.44 -8.15
N GLN A 109 19.79 1.22 -7.61
CA GLN A 109 18.63 0.35 -7.46
C GLN A 109 17.64 0.92 -6.44
N SER A 110 18.13 1.47 -5.32
CA SER A 110 17.33 2.09 -4.28
C SER A 110 16.53 3.30 -4.79
N SER A 111 17.13 4.16 -5.61
CA SER A 111 16.41 5.30 -6.20
C SER A 111 15.29 4.88 -7.14
N THR A 112 15.52 3.84 -7.95
CA THR A 112 14.50 3.26 -8.83
C THR A 112 13.36 2.63 -8.01
N LEU A 113 13.71 1.86 -6.98
CA LEU A 113 12.76 1.22 -6.09
C LEU A 113 11.92 2.26 -5.33
N LYS A 114 12.54 3.35 -4.86
CA LYS A 114 11.83 4.46 -4.22
C LYS A 114 10.79 5.08 -5.16
N ALA A 115 11.15 5.37 -6.41
CA ALA A 115 10.21 5.93 -7.38
C ALA A 115 9.03 4.98 -7.68
N VAL A 116 9.27 3.67 -7.75
CA VAL A 116 8.21 2.67 -7.93
C VAL A 116 7.32 2.58 -6.69
N LYS A 117 7.91 2.60 -5.49
CA LYS A 117 7.19 2.60 -4.21
C LYS A 117 6.27 3.82 -4.10
N ASP A 118 6.75 5.00 -4.47
CA ASP A 118 5.97 6.24 -4.41
C ASP A 118 4.76 6.16 -5.34
N LYS A 119 4.94 5.74 -6.60
CA LYS A 119 3.83 5.52 -7.55
C LYS A 119 2.79 4.49 -7.06
N ASN A 120 3.26 3.40 -6.46
CA ASN A 120 2.35 2.37 -5.93
C ASN A 120 1.54 2.92 -4.75
N THR A 121 2.17 3.73 -3.91
CA THR A 121 1.50 4.40 -2.78
C THR A 121 0.40 5.34 -3.28
N GLU A 122 0.69 6.17 -4.29
CA GLU A 122 -0.30 7.05 -4.92
C GLU A 122 -1.47 6.26 -5.53
N PHE A 123 -1.19 5.15 -6.22
CA PHE A 123 -2.23 4.29 -6.78
C PHE A 123 -3.12 3.67 -5.69
N ILE A 124 -2.53 3.18 -4.61
CA ILE A 124 -3.29 2.61 -3.49
C ILE A 124 -4.21 3.67 -2.87
N ASP A 125 -3.71 4.89 -2.66
CA ASP A 125 -4.50 5.97 -2.07
C ASP A 125 -5.64 6.42 -2.99
N GLU A 126 -5.42 6.42 -4.30
CA GLU A 126 -6.47 6.60 -5.30
C GLU A 126 -7.58 5.55 -5.20
N GLN A 127 -7.20 4.27 -5.15
CA GLN A 127 -8.18 3.18 -5.04
C GLN A 127 -8.95 3.23 -3.72
N LYS A 128 -8.28 3.55 -2.60
CA LYS A 128 -8.94 3.75 -1.30
C LYS A 128 -9.97 4.87 -1.35
N ARG A 129 -9.66 5.98 -2.02
CA ARG A 129 -10.60 7.09 -2.16
C ARG A 129 -11.82 6.70 -3.00
N LYS A 130 -11.62 6.02 -4.13
CA LYS A 130 -12.71 5.50 -4.97
C LYS A 130 -13.61 4.54 -4.19
N LEU A 131 -13.00 3.59 -3.47
CA LEU A 131 -13.73 2.66 -2.62
C LEU A 131 -14.57 3.39 -1.56
N LYS A 132 -14.01 4.44 -0.95
CA LYS A 132 -14.75 5.27 0.02
C LYS A 132 -15.94 5.98 -0.62
N CYS A 133 -15.81 6.50 -1.85
CA CYS A 133 -16.91 7.09 -2.61
C CYS A 133 -18.01 6.06 -2.89
N TYR A 134 -17.65 4.89 -3.43
CA TYR A 134 -18.63 3.84 -3.70
C TYR A 134 -19.36 3.36 -2.44
N ASN A 135 -18.68 3.30 -1.29
CA ASN A 135 -19.32 2.98 -0.01
C ASN A 135 -20.28 4.07 0.50
N LEU A 136 -20.13 5.33 0.07
CA LEU A 136 -21.10 6.38 0.37
C LEU A 136 -22.32 6.25 -0.55
N ASP A 137 -22.09 6.04 -1.85
CA ASP A 137 -23.16 5.87 -2.83
C ASP A 137 -24.03 4.64 -2.51
N MET A 138 -23.40 3.53 -2.10
CA MET A 138 -24.10 2.32 -1.68
C MET A 138 -25.03 2.60 -0.49
N ARG A 139 -24.57 3.33 0.53
CA ARG A 139 -25.40 3.71 1.68
C ARG A 139 -26.56 4.63 1.29
N ALA A 140 -26.34 5.57 0.38
CA ALA A 140 -27.40 6.44 -0.12
C ALA A 140 -28.48 5.64 -0.89
N LEU A 141 -28.07 4.63 -1.65
CA LEU A 141 -28.99 3.72 -2.33
C LEU A 141 -29.77 2.84 -1.34
N GLU A 142 -29.11 2.29 -0.31
CA GLU A 142 -29.76 1.52 0.76
C GLU A 142 -30.83 2.35 1.50
N GLU A 143 -30.53 3.62 1.80
CA GLU A 143 -31.48 4.55 2.42
C GLU A 143 -32.69 4.80 1.51
N LYS A 144 -32.44 4.99 0.20
CA LYS A 144 -33.50 5.20 -0.78
C LYS A 144 -34.39 3.97 -0.95
N ILE A 145 -33.81 2.77 -0.92
CA ILE A 145 -34.55 1.50 -0.92
C ILE A 145 -35.47 1.45 0.31
N SER A 146 -34.90 1.66 1.50
CA SER A 146 -35.65 1.63 2.77
C SER A 146 -36.82 2.63 2.78
N SER A 147 -36.59 3.83 2.26
CA SER A 147 -37.64 4.86 2.13
C SER A 147 -38.74 4.43 1.16
N THR A 148 -38.39 3.81 0.03
CA THR A 148 -39.35 3.37 -0.99
C THR A 148 -40.18 2.19 -0.49
N GLU A 149 -39.57 1.25 0.24
CA GLU A 149 -40.25 0.12 0.88
C GLU A 149 -41.30 0.60 1.89
N ALA A 150 -40.98 1.62 2.71
CA ALA A 150 -41.94 2.20 3.64
C ALA A 150 -43.14 2.85 2.93
N VAL A 151 -42.90 3.56 1.82
CA VAL A 151 -43.97 4.16 1.01
C VAL A 151 -44.86 3.07 0.39
N LEU A 152 -44.26 2.02 -0.14
CA LEU A 152 -44.99 0.89 -0.72
C LEU A 152 -45.90 0.22 0.33
N ALA A 153 -45.36 -0.09 1.51
CA ALA A 153 -46.13 -0.67 2.60
C ALA A 153 -47.32 0.22 3.01
N ALA A 154 -47.12 1.55 3.09
CA ALA A 154 -48.20 2.48 3.39
C ALA A 154 -49.28 2.51 2.30
N ALA A 155 -48.89 2.45 1.02
CA ALA A 155 -49.80 2.40 -0.11
C ALA A 155 -50.62 1.10 -0.13
N GLU A 156 -50.00 -0.04 0.18
CA GLU A 156 -50.69 -1.34 0.30
C GLU A 156 -51.74 -1.33 1.40
N VAL A 157 -51.43 -0.75 2.57
CA VAL A 157 -52.39 -0.58 3.67
C VAL A 157 -53.59 0.27 3.24
N GLU A 158 -53.36 1.40 2.57
CA GLU A 158 -54.46 2.25 2.11
C GLU A 158 -55.27 1.60 0.99
N ALA A 159 -54.63 0.87 0.06
CA ALA A 159 -55.32 0.09 -0.96
C ALA A 159 -56.26 -0.96 -0.33
N GLY A 160 -55.82 -1.64 0.73
CA GLY A 160 -56.67 -2.55 1.51
C GLY A 160 -57.89 -1.86 2.11
N ARG A 161 -57.70 -0.67 2.71
CA ARG A 161 -58.79 0.15 3.28
C ARG A 161 -59.80 0.61 2.22
N ILE A 162 -59.32 1.01 1.04
CA ILE A 162 -60.19 1.41 -0.08
C ILE A 162 -61.01 0.22 -0.58
N ASN A 163 -60.38 -0.95 -0.73
CA ASN A 163 -61.06 -2.16 -1.17
C ASN A 163 -62.18 -2.59 -0.21
N GLU A 164 -61.95 -2.51 1.11
CA GLU A 164 -62.98 -2.78 2.12
C GLU A 164 -64.16 -1.81 2.00
N LYS A 165 -63.88 -0.49 1.89
CA LYS A 165 -64.93 0.53 1.68
C LYS A 165 -65.75 0.25 0.42
N HIS A 166 -65.09 -0.17 -0.67
CA HIS A 166 -65.76 -0.53 -1.92
C HIS A 166 -66.69 -1.74 -1.77
N CYS A 167 -66.27 -2.78 -1.06
CA CYS A 167 -67.11 -3.95 -0.75
C CYS A 167 -68.36 -3.54 0.04
N VAL A 168 -68.21 -2.72 1.07
CA VAL A 168 -69.34 -2.22 1.88
C VAL A 168 -70.29 -1.37 1.04
N ALA A 169 -69.78 -0.48 0.20
CA ALA A 169 -70.59 0.35 -0.69
C ALA A 169 -71.42 -0.50 -1.69
N SER A 170 -70.81 -1.53 -2.26
CA SER A 170 -71.48 -2.46 -3.18
C SER A 170 -72.62 -3.23 -2.49
N LEU A 171 -72.40 -3.71 -1.26
CA LEU A 171 -73.43 -4.38 -0.47
C LEU A 171 -74.61 -3.44 -0.15
N LEU A 172 -74.33 -2.21 0.28
CA LEU A 172 -75.38 -1.21 0.57
C LEU A 172 -76.21 -0.89 -0.67
N GLN A 173 -75.59 -0.73 -1.84
CA GLN A 173 -76.32 -0.52 -3.10
C GLN A 173 -77.27 -1.67 -3.42
N SER A 174 -76.84 -2.93 -3.21
CA SER A 174 -77.70 -4.10 -3.41
C SER A 174 -78.89 -4.13 -2.43
N VAL A 175 -78.71 -3.71 -1.18
CA VAL A 175 -79.79 -3.65 -0.17
C VAL A 175 -80.81 -2.56 -0.50
N ILE A 176 -80.35 -1.41 -1.00
CA ILE A 176 -81.23 -0.28 -1.37
C ILE A 176 -81.95 -0.56 -2.69
N GLY A 177 -81.27 -1.15 -3.68
CA GLY A 177 -81.85 -1.53 -4.97
C GLY A 177 -82.79 -2.74 -4.91
N GLY A 178 -82.71 -3.55 -3.86
CA GLY A 178 -83.55 -4.74 -3.64
C GLY A 178 -84.91 -4.50 -3.00
N ARG A 179 -85.38 -3.25 -2.81
CA ARG A 179 -86.77 -2.96 -2.40
C ARG A 179 -87.61 -2.61 -3.64
N PRO A 180 -88.41 -3.54 -4.18
CA PRO A 180 -89.40 -3.18 -5.18
C PRO A 180 -90.55 -2.45 -4.47
N GLY A 181 -90.69 -1.14 -4.73
CA GLY A 181 -91.93 -0.42 -4.43
C GLY A 181 -91.85 0.89 -3.67
N LEU A 182 -90.79 1.71 -3.78
CA LEU A 182 -90.86 3.11 -3.34
C LEU A 182 -90.46 4.07 -4.47
N VAL A 183 -91.45 4.54 -5.22
CA VAL A 183 -91.32 5.61 -6.20
C VAL A 183 -90.88 6.88 -5.46
N ARG A 184 -89.62 7.29 -5.62
CA ARG A 184 -89.14 8.61 -5.17
C ARG A 184 -89.24 9.59 -6.33
N HIS A 185 -90.13 10.57 -6.22
CA HIS A 185 -90.03 11.80 -7.00
C HIS A 185 -88.77 12.54 -6.56
N ALA A 186 -87.70 12.46 -7.37
CA ALA A 186 -86.44 13.16 -7.11
C ALA A 186 -86.56 14.62 -7.55
N LEU A 187 -86.39 15.55 -6.60
CA LEU A 187 -86.06 16.95 -6.93
C LEU A 187 -84.60 17.01 -7.41
N PRO A 188 -84.29 17.75 -8.48
CA PRO A 188 -82.92 17.84 -8.98
C PRO A 188 -82.06 18.68 -8.02
N ILE A 189 -81.09 18.03 -7.39
CA ILE A 189 -80.02 18.69 -6.64
C ILE A 189 -78.81 18.81 -7.57
N LYS A 190 -78.31 20.04 -7.76
CA LYS A 190 -77.02 20.27 -8.42
C LYS A 190 -75.97 20.61 -7.37
N ILE A 191 -74.75 20.14 -7.63
CA ILE A 191 -73.54 20.44 -6.86
C ILE A 191 -72.80 21.52 -7.63
N ASP A 192 -72.39 22.60 -6.96
CA ASP A 192 -71.57 23.64 -7.57
C ASP A 192 -70.08 23.27 -7.58
N ASP A 193 -69.26 24.06 -8.27
CA ASP A 193 -67.82 23.79 -8.45
C ASP A 193 -67.02 23.84 -7.12
N ASN A 194 -67.65 24.25 -6.01
CA ASN A 194 -67.10 24.24 -4.66
C ASN A 194 -67.66 23.11 -3.77
N ASN A 195 -68.35 22.13 -4.39
CA ASN A 195 -68.85 20.93 -3.74
C ASN A 195 -69.94 21.18 -2.67
N ASN A 196 -70.69 22.29 -2.78
CA ASN A 196 -71.84 22.58 -1.91
C ASN A 196 -73.18 22.21 -2.58
N TYR A 197 -74.12 21.70 -1.78
CA TYR A 197 -75.44 21.29 -2.26
C TYR A 197 -76.43 22.46 -2.22
N VAL A 198 -76.96 22.85 -3.38
CA VAL A 198 -77.96 23.93 -3.49
C VAL A 198 -79.27 23.37 -4.06
N MET A 199 -80.38 23.58 -3.35
CA MET A 199 -81.71 23.20 -3.82
C MET A 199 -82.29 24.26 -4.76
N VAL A 200 -82.63 23.86 -5.99
CA VAL A 200 -83.27 24.72 -6.98
C VAL A 200 -84.79 24.65 -6.77
N LYS A 201 -85.42 25.77 -6.37
CA LYS A 201 -86.88 25.92 -6.45
C LYS A 201 -87.27 26.32 -7.87
N LEU A 202 -88.25 25.64 -8.44
CA LEU A 202 -88.95 26.08 -9.66
C LEU A 202 -89.81 27.32 -9.36
#